data_AF-A0ABD7SSF0-F1
#
_entry.id   AF-A0ABD7SSF0-F1
#
_cell.length_a   1.000
_cell.length_b   1.000
_cell.length_c   1.000
_cell.angle_alpha   90.00
_cell.angle_beta   90.00
_cell.angle_gamma   90.00
#
_symmetry.space_group_name_H-M   'P 1'
#
loop_
_entity.id
_entity.type
_entity.pdbx_description
1 polymer ?
#
loop_
_entity_poly.entity_id
_entity_poly.type
_entity_poly.pdbx_seq_one_letter_code
_entity_poly.pdbx_strand_id
1 'polypeptide(L)'
;MTKETASIHVQAKLTPAEYEPFRMIIEETGIKKATLFRHVILANKQNVFVPEKQSTDKKRLIFIASKSSNNLNQIARQLNSAYRGGVVSERVYLDVLNKLVSLESFFKKAIEKC
;
A
#
# COMPACT_ATOMS: atom_id res chain seq x y z
N MET A 1 26.37 -40.24 6.82
CA MET A 1 25.70 -38.99 6.38
C MET A 1 24.21 -39.16 6.56
N THR A 2 23.59 -38.41 7.46
CA THR A 2 22.13 -38.35 7.60
C THR A 2 21.53 -37.69 6.36
N LYS A 3 20.55 -38.35 5.71
CA LYS A 3 19.81 -37.77 4.59
C LYS A 3 18.93 -36.64 5.11
N GLU A 4 19.15 -35.43 4.62
CA GLU A 4 18.30 -34.28 4.91
C GLU A 4 16.97 -34.41 4.16
N THR A 5 15.85 -34.21 4.86
CA THR A 5 14.50 -34.30 4.29
C THR A 5 13.93 -32.90 4.07
N ALA A 6 13.26 -32.70 2.93
CA ALA A 6 12.61 -31.43 2.62
C ALA A 6 11.35 -31.26 3.50
N SER A 7 11.45 -30.46 4.56
CA SER A 7 10.37 -30.22 5.54
C SER A 7 9.69 -28.86 5.40
N ILE A 8 10.31 -27.90 4.71
CA ILE A 8 9.81 -26.52 4.58
C ILE A 8 8.82 -26.43 3.40
N HIS A 9 7.60 -25.98 3.67
CA HIS A 9 6.58 -25.71 2.66
C HIS A 9 6.64 -24.25 2.20
N VAL A 10 6.68 -24.03 0.88
CA VAL A 10 6.67 -22.71 0.25
C VAL A 10 5.45 -22.61 -0.67
N GLN A 11 4.70 -21.52 -0.55
CA GLN A 11 3.49 -21.28 -1.34
C GLN A 11 3.44 -19.85 -1.89
N ALA A 12 2.95 -19.70 -3.12
CA ALA A 12 2.66 -18.43 -3.74
C ALA A 12 1.35 -18.56 -4.54
N LYS A 13 0.57 -17.48 -4.60
CA LYS A 13 -0.63 -17.39 -5.45
C LYS A 13 -0.24 -16.75 -6.78
N LEU A 14 -0.72 -17.34 -7.86
CA LEU A 14 -0.56 -16.84 -9.22
C LEU A 14 -1.94 -16.59 -9.81
N THR A 15 -2.06 -15.55 -10.61
CA THR A 15 -3.21 -15.34 -11.50
C THR A 15 -3.20 -16.39 -12.62
N PRO A 16 -4.34 -16.60 -13.32
CA PRO A 16 -4.37 -17.52 -14.46
C PRO A 16 -3.34 -17.18 -15.54
N ALA A 17 -3.17 -15.89 -15.85
CA ALA A 17 -2.21 -15.43 -16.86
C ALA A 17 -0.75 -15.71 -16.46
N GLU A 18 -0.40 -15.52 -15.18
CA GLU A 18 0.94 -15.85 -14.67
C GLU A 18 1.19 -17.37 -14.64
N TYR A 19 0.13 -18.17 -14.48
CA TYR A 19 0.24 -19.63 -14.42
C TYR A 19 0.32 -20.29 -15.80
N GLU A 20 -0.26 -19.68 -16.83
CA GLU A 20 -0.40 -20.29 -18.17
C GLU A 20 0.93 -20.78 -18.79
N PRO A 21 2.05 -20.04 -18.71
CA PRO A 21 3.34 -20.53 -19.23
C PRO A 21 3.79 -21.83 -18.57
N PHE A 22 3.59 -21.96 -17.26
CA PHE A 22 3.95 -23.17 -16.52
C PHE A 22 3.01 -24.33 -16.82
N ARG A 23 1.73 -24.03 -17.06
CA ARG A 23 0.73 -25.01 -17.45
C ARG A 23 1.10 -25.70 -18.75
N MET A 24 1.45 -24.93 -19.79
CA MET A 24 1.88 -25.48 -21.08
C MET A 24 3.08 -26.43 -20.93
N ILE A 25 4.10 -26.01 -20.16
CA ILE A 25 5.29 -26.84 -19.90
C ILE A 25 4.90 -28.15 -19.19
N ILE A 26 4.01 -28.09 -18.20
CA ILE A 26 3.54 -29.28 -17.47
C ILE A 26 2.79 -30.23 -18.40
N GLU A 27 1.91 -29.71 -19.25
CA GLU A 27 1.11 -30.50 -20.19
C GLU A 27 1.99 -31.13 -21.28
N GLU A 28 2.99 -30.40 -21.80
CA GLU A 28 3.91 -30.89 -22.84
C GLU A 28 4.93 -31.90 -22.31
N THR A 29 5.49 -31.67 -21.13
CA THR A 29 6.59 -32.50 -20.58
C THR A 29 6.13 -33.59 -19.63
N GLY A 30 4.89 -33.51 -19.13
CA GLY A 30 4.37 -34.41 -18.09
C GLY A 30 5.05 -34.24 -16.72
N ILE A 31 5.86 -33.20 -16.53
CA ILE A 31 6.57 -32.98 -15.26
C ILE A 31 5.58 -32.65 -14.14
N LYS A 32 5.83 -33.19 -12.94
CA LYS A 32 5.04 -32.82 -11.76
C LYS A 32 5.23 -31.34 -11.44
N LYS A 33 4.12 -30.64 -11.21
CA LYS A 33 4.07 -29.22 -10.80
C LYS A 33 5.10 -28.87 -9.73
N ALA A 34 5.15 -29.64 -8.63
CA ALA A 34 6.09 -29.40 -7.54
C ALA A 34 7.57 -29.49 -7.96
N THR A 35 7.88 -30.40 -8.88
CA THR A 35 9.25 -30.58 -9.42
C THR A 35 9.66 -29.40 -10.30
N LEU A 36 8.74 -28.92 -11.15
CA LEU A 36 8.96 -27.75 -11.99
C LEU A 36 9.24 -26.50 -11.14
N PHE A 37 8.32 -26.17 -10.23
CA PHE A 37 8.47 -24.98 -9.38
C PHE A 37 9.69 -25.06 -8.46
N ARG A 38 10.03 -26.25 -7.94
CA ARG A 38 11.27 -26.43 -7.18
C ARG A 38 12.50 -26.10 -8.02
N HIS A 39 12.57 -26.55 -9.27
CA HIS A 39 13.67 -26.22 -10.17
C HIS A 39 13.74 -24.73 -10.48
N VAL A 40 12.60 -24.11 -10.82
CA VAL A 40 12.53 -22.66 -11.12
C VAL A 40 13.00 -21.83 -9.92
N ILE A 41 12.55 -22.16 -8.70
CA ILE A 41 12.94 -21.46 -7.48
C ILE A 41 14.45 -21.61 -7.22
N LEU A 42 14.97 -22.84 -7.31
CA LEU A 42 16.39 -23.10 -7.04
C LEU A 42 17.32 -22.50 -8.10
N ALA A 43 16.91 -22.48 -9.37
CA ALA A 43 17.64 -21.84 -10.46
C ALA A 43 17.72 -20.32 -10.26
N ASN A 44 16.68 -19.70 -9.68
CA ASN A 44 16.62 -18.27 -9.41
C ASN A 44 17.09 -17.88 -8.01
N LYS A 45 17.79 -18.76 -7.27
CA LYS A 45 18.19 -18.51 -5.88
C LYS A 45 19.04 -17.25 -5.65
N GLN A 46 19.72 -16.76 -6.68
CA GLN A 46 20.54 -15.53 -6.61
C GLN A 46 19.79 -14.28 -7.06
N ASN A 47 18.61 -14.45 -7.68
CA ASN A 47 17.78 -13.36 -8.18
C ASN A 47 16.66 -13.08 -7.19
N VAL A 48 17.05 -12.69 -5.98
CA VAL A 48 16.12 -12.43 -4.88
C VAL A 48 15.63 -11.00 -4.99
N PHE A 49 14.32 -10.84 -5.17
CA PHE A 49 13.68 -9.55 -5.01
C PHE A 49 13.75 -9.14 -3.53
N VAL A 50 14.54 -8.13 -3.23
CA VAL A 50 14.51 -7.45 -1.93
C VAL A 50 13.63 -6.22 -2.13
N PRO A 51 12.38 -6.22 -1.62
CA PRO A 51 11.57 -5.02 -1.69
C PRO A 51 12.31 -3.89 -0.98
N GLU A 52 12.33 -2.70 -1.58
CA GLU A 52 12.73 -1.51 -0.87
C GLU A 52 11.91 -1.44 0.42
N LYS A 53 12.60 -1.45 1.57
CA LYS A 53 11.95 -1.16 2.84
C LYS A 53 11.47 0.29 2.73
N GLN A 54 10.19 0.48 2.46
CA GLN A 54 9.54 1.76 2.76
C GLN A 54 9.93 2.10 4.20
N SER A 55 10.57 3.26 4.39
CA SER A 55 10.98 3.67 5.74
C SER A 55 9.74 3.62 6.63
N THR A 56 9.90 3.07 7.83
CA THR A 56 8.83 3.04 8.84
C THR A 56 8.24 4.44 9.05
N ASP A 57 9.08 5.45 8.89
CA ASP A 57 8.75 6.86 9.00
C ASP A 57 7.82 7.33 7.87
N LYS A 58 8.07 6.92 6.62
CA LYS A 58 7.19 7.23 5.48
C LYS A 58 5.80 6.63 5.66
N LYS A 59 5.71 5.37 6.11
CA LYS A 59 4.42 4.75 6.44
C LYS A 59 3.68 5.48 7.55
N ARG A 60 4.39 5.87 8.61
CA ARG A 60 3.83 6.60 9.73
C ARG A 60 3.36 8.01 9.33
N LEU A 61 4.12 8.70 8.50
CA LEU A 61 3.76 10.01 7.95
C LEU A 61 2.49 9.94 7.09
N ILE A 62 2.40 8.98 6.17
CA ILE A 62 1.20 8.76 5.35
C ILE A 62 -0.02 8.46 6.23
N PHE A 63 0.15 7.62 7.26
CA PHE A 63 -0.93 7.30 8.19
C PHE A 63 -1.43 8.55 8.95
N ILE A 64 -0.52 9.35 9.51
CA ILE A 64 -0.86 10.57 10.24
C ILE A 64 -1.54 11.57 9.29
N ALA A 65 -1.00 11.79 8.09
CA ALA A 65 -1.57 12.71 7.10
C ALA A 65 -3.01 12.30 6.70
N SER A 66 -3.27 11.01 6.54
CA SER A 66 -4.62 10.49 6.25
C SER A 66 -5.61 10.78 7.40
N LYS A 67 -5.18 10.55 8.65
CA LYS A 67 -6.02 10.87 9.84
C LYS A 67 -6.29 12.37 9.96
N SER A 68 -5.27 13.20 9.75
CA SER A 68 -5.42 14.65 9.75
C SER A 68 -6.36 15.13 8.65
N SER A 69 -6.22 14.63 7.42
CA SER A 69 -7.10 14.98 6.29
C SER A 69 -8.58 14.68 6.57
N ASN A 70 -8.88 13.52 7.14
CA ASN A 70 -10.24 13.15 7.53
C ASN A 70 -10.82 14.11 8.58
N ASN A 71 -10.04 14.46 9.60
CA ASN A 71 -10.47 15.40 10.64
C ASN A 71 -10.72 16.79 10.06
N LEU A 72 -9.84 17.28 9.17
CA LEU A 72 -10.03 18.58 8.50
C LEU A 72 -11.32 18.60 7.67
N ASN A 73 -11.62 17.51 6.96
CA ASN A 73 -12.87 17.38 6.19
C ASN A 73 -14.12 17.32 7.09
N GLN A 74 -14.02 16.76 8.29
CA GLN A 74 -15.11 16.80 9.28
C GLN A 74 -15.32 18.21 9.82
N ILE A 75 -14.25 18.93 10.17
CA ILE A 75 -14.31 20.32 10.61
C ILE A 75 -14.93 21.20 9.52
N ALA A 76 -14.51 21.04 8.26
CA ALA A 76 -15.07 21.78 7.13
C ALA A 76 -16.59 21.57 6.98
N ARG A 77 -17.05 20.31 7.12
CA ARG A 77 -18.48 19.98 7.08
C ARG A 77 -19.26 20.61 8.23
N GLN A 78 -18.73 20.52 9.46
CA GLN A 78 -19.37 21.12 10.64
C GLN A 78 -19.44 22.65 10.52
N LEU A 79 -18.35 23.28 10.09
CA LEU A 79 -18.26 24.72 9.88
C LEU A 79 -19.30 25.20 8.85
N ASN A 80 -19.43 24.50 7.72
CA ASN A 80 -20.42 24.82 6.69
C ASN A 80 -21.86 24.71 7.22
N SER A 81 -22.14 23.67 8.01
CA SER A 81 -23.45 23.51 8.66
C SER A 81 -23.74 24.65 9.65
N ALA A 82 -22.76 24.99 10.50
CA ALA A 82 -22.88 26.05 11.48
C ALA A 82 -23.10 27.44 10.83
N TYR A 83 -22.42 27.71 9.72
CA TYR A 83 -22.60 28.97 8.98
C TYR A 83 -24.00 29.06 8.36
N ARG A 84 -24.45 28.00 7.67
CA ARG A 84 -25.80 27.95 7.08
C ARG A 84 -26.91 28.02 8.13
N GLY A 85 -26.66 27.52 9.33
CA GLY A 85 -27.57 27.62 10.48
C GLY A 85 -27.52 28.95 11.23
N GLY A 86 -26.70 29.92 10.79
CA GLY A 86 -26.56 31.23 11.46
C GLY A 86 -25.84 31.18 12.81
N VAL A 87 -25.20 30.05 13.16
CA VAL A 87 -24.50 29.86 14.44
C VAL A 87 -23.15 30.58 14.44
N VAL A 88 -22.48 30.67 13.29
CA VAL A 88 -21.22 31.40 13.13
C VAL A 88 -21.36 32.50 12.08
N SER A 89 -20.67 33.62 12.31
CA SER A 89 -20.64 34.72 11.36
C SER A 89 -19.80 34.38 10.12
N GLU A 90 -20.09 35.05 9.01
CA GLU A 90 -19.32 34.92 7.77
C GLU A 90 -17.83 35.20 7.98
N ARG A 91 -17.50 36.19 8.82
CA ARG A 91 -16.11 36.50 9.18
C ARG A 91 -15.40 35.29 9.80
N VAL A 92 -16.04 34.61 10.75
CA VAL A 92 -15.48 33.41 11.38
C VAL A 92 -15.41 32.25 10.39
N TYR A 93 -16.44 32.10 9.56
CA TYR A 93 -16.47 31.09 8.51
C TYR A 93 -15.27 31.21 7.55
N LEU A 94 -15.04 32.40 7.00
CA LEU A 94 -13.96 32.67 6.06
C LEU A 94 -12.57 32.51 6.71
N ASP A 95 -12.39 32.98 7.95
CA ASP A 95 -11.13 32.84 8.68
C ASP A 95 -10.76 31.36 8.90
N VAL A 96 -11.72 30.54 9.35
CA VAL A 96 -11.49 29.10 9.56
C VAL A 96 -11.27 28.38 8.23
N LEU A 97 -12.02 28.71 7.18
CA LEU A 97 -11.83 28.12 5.86
C LEU A 97 -10.42 28.40 5.30
N ASN A 98 -9.93 29.63 5.43
CA ASN A 98 -8.57 30.00 5.02
C ASN A 98 -7.48 29.23 5.80
N LYS A 99 -7.70 29.01 7.09
CA LYS A 99 -6.80 28.19 7.93
C LYS A 99 -6.80 26.73 7.49
N LEU A 100 -7.96 26.16 7.16
CA LEU A 100 -8.07 24.78 6.66
C LEU A 100 -7.35 24.60 5.31
N VAL A 101 -7.51 25.55 4.38
CA VAL A 101 -6.79 25.55 3.09
C VAL A 101 -5.28 25.67 3.30
N SER A 102 -4.84 26.51 4.24
CA SER A 102 -3.42 26.66 4.57
C SER A 102 -2.82 25.34 5.11
N LEU A 103 -3.54 24.65 6.01
CA LEU A 103 -3.12 23.35 6.53
C LEU A 103 -3.03 22.29 5.42
N GLU A 104 -4.00 22.24 4.51
CA GLU A 104 -3.98 21.32 3.37
C GLU A 104 -2.75 21.53 2.47
N SER A 105 -2.41 22.80 2.19
CA SER A 105 -1.20 23.17 1.46
C SER A 105 0.09 22.77 2.18
N PHE A 106 0.17 22.95 3.51
CA PHE A 106 1.32 22.49 4.30
C PHE A 106 1.48 20.97 4.27
N PHE A 107 0.40 20.21 4.40
CA PHE A 107 0.45 18.74 4.33
C PHE A 107 0.93 18.25 2.96
N LYS A 108 0.41 18.83 1.86
CA LYS A 108 0.85 18.49 0.49
C LYS A 108 2.35 18.72 0.31
N LYS A 109 2.84 19.92 0.68
CA LYS A 109 4.27 20.26 0.59
C LYS A 109 5.16 19.39 1.46
N ALA A 110 4.67 18.94 2.62
CA ALA A 110 5.43 18.04 3.49
C ALA A 110 5.57 16.64 2.88
N ILE A 111 4.50 16.12 2.23
CA ILE A 111 4.52 14.83 1.55
C ILE A 111 5.42 14.87 0.32
N GLU A 112 5.41 15.94 -0.47
CA GLU A 112 6.29 16.11 -1.65
C GLU A 112 7.79 16.05 -1.31
N LYS A 113 8.15 16.35 -0.05
CA LYS A 113 9.54 16.29 0.45
C LYS A 113 9.94 14.92 1.02
N CYS A 114 9.04 13.92 1.01
CA CYS A 114 9.22 12.58 1.59
C CYS A 114 9.25 11.44 0.56
#